data_AF-A0A151Z2K7-F1
#
_entry.id   AF-A0A151Z2K7-F1
#
_cell.length_a   1.000
_cell.length_b   1.000
_cell.length_c   1.000
_cell.angle_alpha   90.00
_cell.angle_beta   90.00
_cell.angle_gamma   90.00
#
_symmetry.space_group_name_H-M   'P 1'
#
loop_
_entity.id
_entity.type
_entity.pdbx_description
1 polymer ?
#
loop_
_entity_poly.entity_id
_entity_poly.type
_entity_poly.pdbx_seq_one_letter_code
_entity_poly.pdbx_strand_id
1 'polypeptide(L)'
;MSSIGIDLGTTYSCVGVWQNGRGVEIISNNQGNRTTPSYVAFTDTERLIGEAAKNQVEMNPTNSVFDSKRLIGRKFSDSVVQSDMKYWPFKVIQKEGDKPYIQG
;
A
#
# COMPACT_ATOMS: atom_id res chain seq x y z
N MET A 1 20.01 -8.69 19.73
CA MET A 1 19.30 -7.62 19.01
C MET A 1 18.33 -8.29 18.06
N SER A 2 17.08 -7.83 18.02
CA SER A 2 16.08 -8.37 17.10
C SER A 2 16.11 -7.55 15.80
N SER A 3 16.02 -8.23 14.65
CA SER A 3 15.95 -7.58 13.34
C SER A 3 14.57 -7.80 12.73
N ILE A 4 14.02 -6.77 12.11
CA ILE A 4 12.71 -6.82 11.44
C ILE A 4 12.94 -6.80 9.93
N GLY A 5 12.34 -7.78 9.24
CA GLY A 5 12.23 -7.80 7.79
C GLY A 5 10.80 -7.44 7.39
N ILE A 6 10.66 -6.53 6.42
CA ILE A 6 9.35 -6.12 5.88
C ILE A 6 9.37 -6.41 4.39
N ASP A 7 8.45 -7.26 3.94
CA ASP A 7 8.12 -7.36 2.52
C ASP A 7 6.98 -6.38 2.22
N LEU A 8 7.29 -5.34 1.47
CA LEU A 8 6.33 -4.34 1.00
C LEU A 8 5.81 -4.74 -0.38
N GLY A 9 4.85 -5.66 -0.45
CA GLY A 9 4.30 -6.13 -1.71
C GLY A 9 3.24 -5.18 -2.31
N THR A 10 2.91 -5.39 -3.59
CA THR A 10 1.95 -4.54 -4.32
C THR A 10 0.54 -4.61 -3.71
N THR A 11 0.07 -5.82 -3.42
CA THR A 11 -1.30 -6.06 -2.91
C THR A 11 -1.33 -6.43 -1.44
N TYR A 12 -0.29 -7.11 -0.94
CA TYR A 12 -0.14 -7.51 0.45
C TYR A 12 1.29 -7.27 0.90
N SER A 13 1.44 -6.95 2.18
CA SER A 13 2.72 -6.83 2.86
C SER A 13 2.82 -7.87 3.99
N CYS A 14 4.04 -8.21 4.38
CA CYS A 14 4.34 -9.17 5.43
C CYS A 14 5.47 -8.63 6.31
N VAL A 15 5.45 -8.97 7.60
CA VAL A 15 6.52 -8.62 8.53
C VAL A 15 7.03 -9.88 9.24
N GLY A 16 8.35 -10.04 9.26
CA GLY A 16 9.03 -11.10 9.97
C GLY A 16 10.05 -10.54 10.95
N VAL A 17 10.29 -11.27 12.04
CA VAL A 17 11.32 -10.92 13.02
C VAL A 17 12.30 -12.06 13.20
N TRP A 18 13.60 -11.74 13.16
CA TRP A 18 14.64 -12.68 13.54
C TRP A 18 14.98 -12.47 15.02
N GLN A 19 14.73 -13.49 15.84
CA GLN A 19 15.04 -13.45 17.27
C GLN A 19 15.78 -14.70 17.73
N ASN A 20 16.68 -14.52 18.70
CA ASN A 20 17.34 -15.59 19.45
C ASN A 20 18.12 -16.61 18.59
N GLY A 21 18.49 -16.25 17.35
CA GLY A 21 19.25 -17.13 16.45
C GLY A 21 18.49 -18.40 16.02
N ARG A 22 17.17 -18.46 16.21
CA ARG A 22 16.36 -19.68 16.00
C ARG A 22 15.58 -19.71 14.68
N GLY A 23 15.62 -18.63 13.89
CA GLY A 23 14.86 -18.52 12.64
C GLY A 23 14.08 -17.21 12.54
N VAL A 24 13.39 -17.05 11.41
CA VAL A 24 12.43 -15.96 11.18
C VAL A 24 11.06 -16.40 11.68
N GLU A 25 10.42 -15.55 12.48
CA GLU A 25 9.01 -15.67 12.84
C GLU A 25 8.18 -14.66 12.05
N ILE A 26 7.10 -15.10 11.41
CA ILE A 26 6.16 -14.20 10.71
C ILE A 26 5.12 -13.70 11.70
N ILE A 27 5.02 -12.37 11.82
CA ILE A 27 4.13 -11.72 12.79
C ILE A 27 2.73 -11.60 12.20
N SER A 28 1.73 -12.07 12.94
CA SER A 28 0.32 -11.83 12.61
C SER A 28 -0.12 -10.41 12.97
N ASN A 29 -0.99 -9.82 12.16
CA ASN A 29 -1.64 -8.55 12.47
C ASN A 29 -2.74 -8.72 13.54
N ASN A 30 -3.41 -7.63 13.90
CA ASN A 30 -4.45 -7.63 14.95
C ASN A 30 -5.69 -8.50 14.62
N GLN A 31 -5.86 -8.94 13.38
CA GLN A 31 -6.90 -9.88 12.96
C GLN A 31 -6.41 -11.33 12.90
N GLY A 32 -5.14 -11.59 13.24
CA GLY A 32 -4.53 -12.91 13.18
C GLY A 32 -3.90 -13.27 11.82
N ASN A 33 -4.03 -12.42 10.80
CA ASN A 33 -3.49 -12.67 9.47
C ASN A 33 -1.98 -12.43 9.42
N ARG A 34 -1.23 -13.32 8.74
CA ARG A 34 0.22 -13.18 8.55
C ARG A 34 0.62 -12.25 7.40
N THR A 35 -0.35 -11.76 6.64
CA THR A 35 -0.19 -10.77 5.59
C THR A 35 -1.25 -9.70 5.75
N THR A 36 -0.88 -8.44 5.53
CA THR A 36 -1.78 -7.29 5.62
C THR A 36 -1.96 -6.69 4.23
N PRO A 37 -3.19 -6.38 3.78
CA PRO A 37 -3.40 -5.69 2.51
C PRO A 37 -2.58 -4.40 2.41
N SER A 38 -1.97 -4.13 1.26
CA SER A 38 -1.26 -2.89 0.95
C SER A 38 -2.24 -1.79 0.56
N TYR A 39 -3.19 -1.50 1.46
CA TYR A 39 -4.27 -0.53 1.28
C TYR A 39 -4.19 0.55 2.35
N VAL A 40 -4.43 1.79 1.94
CA VAL A 40 -4.64 2.94 2.81
C VAL A 40 -5.90 3.65 2.36
N ALA A 41 -6.79 3.98 3.28
CA ALA A 41 -7.98 4.75 2.95
C ALA A 41 -8.14 5.93 3.89
N PHE A 42 -8.57 7.06 3.35
CA PHE A 42 -8.79 8.29 4.11
C PHE A 42 -10.29 8.52 4.29
N THR A 43 -10.68 8.81 5.54
CA THR A 43 -12.02 9.28 5.90
C THR A 43 -11.90 10.71 6.43
N ASP A 44 -13.03 11.35 6.73
CA ASP A 44 -13.04 12.69 7.32
C ASP A 44 -12.39 12.74 8.71
N THR A 45 -12.35 11.60 9.41
CA THR A 45 -11.92 11.52 10.81
C THR A 45 -10.60 10.81 11.00
N GLU A 46 -10.24 9.87 10.11
CA GLU A 46 -9.09 9.00 10.32
C GLU A 46 -8.49 8.44 9.03
N ARG A 47 -7.35 7.76 9.19
CA ARG A 47 -6.68 7.01 8.14
C ARG A 47 -6.74 5.52 8.48
N LEU A 48 -7.43 4.76 7.64
CA LEU A 48 -7.49 3.30 7.74
C LEU A 48 -6.35 2.65 6.96
N ILE A 49 -5.86 1.51 7.44
CA ILE A 49 -4.76 0.76 6.85
C ILE A 49 -5.12 -0.74 6.84
N GLY A 50 -4.66 -1.47 5.83
CA GLY A 50 -4.82 -2.92 5.76
C GLY A 50 -6.25 -3.33 5.46
N GLU A 51 -6.73 -4.32 6.19
CA GLU A 51 -8.07 -4.89 6.05
C GLU A 51 -9.16 -3.85 6.23
N ALA A 52 -9.02 -2.93 7.19
CA ALA A 52 -10.00 -1.87 7.41
C ALA A 52 -10.16 -0.96 6.18
N ALA A 53 -9.04 -0.63 5.52
CA ALA A 53 -9.07 0.14 4.27
C ALA A 53 -9.63 -0.68 3.11
N LYS A 54 -9.21 -1.95 2.97
CA LYS A 54 -9.68 -2.83 1.90
C LYS A 54 -11.19 -3.07 1.97
N ASN A 55 -11.74 -3.26 3.17
CA ASN A 55 -13.15 -3.59 3.37
C ASN A 55 -14.11 -2.47 2.97
N GLN A 56 -13.66 -1.22 2.95
CA GLN A 56 -14.49 -0.08 2.55
C GLN A 56 -14.25 0.41 1.12
N VAL A 57 -13.37 -0.24 0.34
CA VAL A 57 -12.95 0.26 -0.98
C VAL A 57 -14.13 0.46 -1.93
N GLU A 58 -15.16 -0.39 -1.85
CA GLU A 58 -16.36 -0.27 -2.68
C GLU A 58 -17.23 0.94 -2.30
N MET A 59 -17.21 1.35 -1.03
CA MET A 59 -18.00 2.48 -0.51
C MET A 59 -17.24 3.81 -0.58
N ASN A 60 -15.91 3.77 -0.51
CA ASN A 60 -15.03 4.93 -0.52
C ASN A 60 -13.88 4.76 -1.54
N PRO A 61 -14.18 4.55 -2.84
CA PRO A 61 -13.19 4.11 -3.82
C PRO A 61 -12.17 5.20 -4.14
N THR A 62 -12.58 6.47 -4.25
CA THR A 62 -11.71 7.57 -4.65
C THR A 62 -10.68 7.96 -3.57
N ASN A 63 -10.99 7.69 -2.30
CA ASN A 63 -10.09 7.96 -1.17
C ASN A 63 -9.41 6.69 -0.64
N SER A 64 -9.55 5.57 -1.34
CA SER A 64 -8.91 4.28 -1.02
C SER A 64 -7.78 3.99 -2.00
N VAL A 65 -6.55 4.06 -1.50
CA VAL A 65 -5.31 3.87 -2.25
C VAL A 65 -4.82 2.43 -2.14
N PHE A 66 -4.51 1.84 -3.29
CA PHE A 66 -3.90 0.51 -3.44
C PHE A 66 -2.94 0.51 -4.64
N ASP A 67 -2.18 -0.57 -4.83
CA ASP A 67 -1.19 -0.70 -5.92
C ASP A 67 -0.15 0.42 -6.00
N SER A 68 0.06 1.19 -4.93
CA SER A 68 0.98 2.33 -4.90
C SER A 68 2.42 1.96 -5.27
N LYS A 69 2.81 0.70 -5.03
CA LYS A 69 4.11 0.15 -5.46
C LYS A 69 4.34 0.26 -6.97
N ARG A 70 3.28 0.28 -7.78
CA ARG A 70 3.37 0.43 -9.25
C ARG A 70 3.80 1.84 -9.68
N LEU A 71 3.67 2.85 -8.80
CA LEU A 71 4.10 4.23 -9.03
C LEU A 71 5.52 4.52 -8.51
N ILE A 72 6.05 3.72 -7.58
CA ILE A 72 7.35 3.99 -6.94
C ILE A 72 8.46 3.93 -7.98
N GLY A 73 9.28 4.99 -8.03
CA GLY A 73 10.41 5.10 -8.95
C GLY A 73 10.03 5.36 -10.42
N ARG A 74 8.74 5.56 -10.71
CA ARG A 74 8.23 5.89 -12.06
C ARG A 74 8.09 7.39 -12.26
N LYS A 75 8.07 7.79 -13.53
CA LYS A 75 7.62 9.12 -13.94
C LYS A 75 6.13 9.11 -14.23
N PHE A 76 5.47 10.25 -14.04
CA PHE A 76 4.06 10.39 -14.37
C PHE A 76 3.82 10.15 -15.86
N SER A 77 4.73 10.61 -16.73
CA SER A 77 4.65 10.41 -18.17
C SER A 77 4.92 8.96 -18.64
N ASP A 78 5.36 8.04 -17.77
CA ASP A 78 5.62 6.66 -18.17
C ASP A 78 4.34 6.00 -18.70
N SER A 79 4.44 5.31 -19.85
CA SER A 79 3.28 4.67 -20.50
C SER A 79 2.56 3.66 -19.60
N VAL A 80 3.31 2.96 -18.75
CA VAL A 80 2.76 2.04 -17.74
C VAL A 80 1.91 2.80 -16.72
N VAL A 81 2.38 3.94 -16.23
CA VAL A 81 1.62 4.78 -15.28
C VAL A 81 0.35 5.30 -15.93
N GLN A 82 0.44 5.81 -17.17
CA GLN A 82 -0.72 6.29 -17.92
C GLN A 82 -1.74 5.20 -18.21
N SER A 83 -1.28 3.96 -18.43
CA SER A 83 -2.17 2.80 -18.60
C SER A 83 -2.84 2.40 -17.29
N ASP A 84 -2.07 2.31 -16.21
CA ASP A 84 -2.56 1.87 -14.90
C ASP A 84 -3.59 2.84 -14.30
N MET A 85 -3.38 4.15 -14.49
CA MET A 85 -4.30 5.21 -14.06
C MET A 85 -5.72 5.06 -14.59
N LYS A 86 -5.93 4.35 -15.71
CA LYS A 86 -7.26 4.10 -16.27
C LYS A 86 -8.10 3.14 -15.43
N TYR A 87 -7.45 2.36 -14.56
CA TYR A 87 -8.09 1.33 -13.75
C TYR A 87 -8.18 1.69 -12.27
N TRP A 88 -7.52 2.79 -11.84
CA TRP A 88 -7.60 3.25 -10.47
C TRP A 88 -8.78 4.20 -10.25
N PRO A 89 -9.52 4.04 -9.15
CA PRO A 89 -10.61 4.95 -8.81
C PRO A 89 -10.11 6.26 -8.19
N PHE A 90 -8.88 6.29 -7.68
CA PHE A 90 -8.25 7.47 -7.11
C PHE A 90 -7.45 8.24 -8.17
N LYS A 91 -7.29 9.53 -7.94
CA LYS A 91 -6.64 10.42 -8.91
C LYS A 91 -5.13 10.45 -8.72
N VAL A 92 -4.39 10.31 -9.80
CA VAL A 92 -2.94 10.55 -9.86
C VAL A 92 -2.69 11.81 -10.67
N ILE A 93 -1.87 12.72 -10.13
CA ILE A 93 -1.50 13.99 -10.77
C ILE A 93 0.02 14.06 -10.98
N GLN A 94 0.42 14.85 -11.97
CA GLN A 94 1.82 15.20 -12.17
C GLN A 94 2.23 16.32 -11.19
N LYS A 95 3.39 16.16 -10.56
CA LYS A 95 4.08 17.22 -9.81
C LYS A 95 5.45 17.52 -10.43
N GLU A 96 6.16 18.48 -9.83
CA GLU A 96 7.48 18.93 -10.27
C GLU A 96 8.44 17.76 -10.53
N GLY A 97 9.19 17.87 -11.62
CA GLY A 97 10.12 16.83 -12.06
C GLY A 97 9.43 15.56 -12.59
N ASP A 98 8.20 15.69 -13.10
CA ASP A 98 7.43 14.60 -13.70
C ASP A 98 7.13 13.45 -12.72
N LYS A 99 6.95 13.79 -11.45
CA LYS A 99 6.68 12.80 -10.39
C LYS A 99 5.18 12.50 -10.31
N PRO A 100 4.76 11.22 -10.33
CA PRO A 100 3.37 10.88 -10.08
C PRO A 100 3.04 11.08 -8.60
N TYR A 101 1.90 11.69 -8.33
CA TYR A 101 1.41 11.93 -6.97
C TYR A 101 -0.04 11.53 -6.85
N ILE A 102 -0.40 10.73 -5.84
CA ILE A 102 -1.80 10.39 -5.58
C ILE A 102 -2.44 11.60 -4.89
N GLN A 103 -3.52 12.12 -5.48
CA GLN A 103 -4.33 13.18 -4.89
C GLN A 103 -5.35 12.53 -3.96
N GLY A 104 -5.15 12.73 -2.65
CA GLY A 104 -6.13 12.45 -1.60
C GLY A 104 -6.68 13.74 -1.02
#